data_AF-A0A7S3JFX5-F1
#
_entry.id   AF-A0A7S3JFX5-F1
#
_cell.length_a   1.000
_cell.length_b   1.000
_cell.length_c   1.000
_cell.angle_alpha   90.00
_cell.angle_beta   90.00
_cell.angle_gamma   90.00
#
_symmetry.space_group_name_H-M   'P 1'
#
loop_
_entity.id
_entity.type
_entity.pdbx_description
1 polymer ?
#
loop_
_entity_poly.entity_id
_entity_poly.type
_entity_poly.pdbx_seq_one_letter_code
_entity_poly.pdbx_strand_id
1 'polypeptide(L)'
;DSGGVTFGWKISHFYLQVANALFLLSNIQMDILYFRLLIITANIFLFLWGGLILSTALDVVVYSVVNILINIAFSIPLIIKKIPIKFDIELEDIYKKWFANYLSRLEFKILQQTCGDIHIKRRCHPNTKVLTENNPFESLVLFTCIPPDAKVIISSQKKKLSSVKEGQWVGVPEMLQVQHRFLEYEKMKNRIDKTKDVQKQLDELRQNY
;
A
#
# COMPACT_ATOMS: atom_id res chain seq x y z
N ASP A 1 21.10 -57.89 27.97
CA ASP A 1 20.51 -56.60 27.53
C ASP A 1 20.67 -56.30 26.03
N SER A 2 20.29 -57.23 25.16
CA SER A 2 20.29 -57.06 23.70
C SER A 2 19.05 -56.32 23.18
N GLY A 3 17.98 -56.21 23.98
CA GLY A 3 16.74 -55.53 23.60
C GLY A 3 16.87 -54.01 23.48
N GLY A 4 17.60 -53.37 24.39
CA GLY A 4 17.75 -51.90 24.42
C GLY A 4 18.48 -51.35 23.19
N VAL A 5 19.49 -52.08 22.71
CA VAL A 5 20.27 -51.67 21.53
C VAL A 5 19.38 -51.68 20.28
N THR A 6 18.64 -52.77 20.04
CA THR A 6 17.75 -52.91 18.86
C THR A 6 16.61 -51.89 18.82
N PHE A 7 16.12 -51.46 19.98
CA PHE A 7 15.08 -50.44 20.08
C PHE A 7 15.61 -49.05 19.68
N GLY A 8 16.81 -48.68 20.13
CA GLY A 8 17.48 -47.45 19.72
C GLY A 8 17.71 -47.35 18.21
N TRP A 9 18.09 -48.46 17.56
CA TRP A 9 18.24 -48.50 16.09
C TRP A 9 16.93 -48.26 15.35
N LYS A 10 15.82 -48.87 15.78
CA LYS A 10 14.50 -48.65 15.16
C LYS A 10 14.05 -47.20 15.27
N ILE A 11 14.26 -46.59 16.43
CA ILE A 11 13.93 -45.19 16.67
C ILE A 11 14.79 -44.28 15.78
N SER A 12 16.09 -44.53 15.71
CA SER A 12 17.01 -43.83 14.80
C SER A 12 16.52 -43.81 13.35
N HIS A 13 16.18 -44.99 12.82
CA HIS A 13 15.68 -45.11 11.44
C HIS A 13 14.35 -44.40 11.23
N PHE A 14 13.45 -44.39 12.23
CA PHE A 14 12.17 -43.69 12.14
C PHE A 14 12.36 -42.17 11.99
N TYR A 15 13.18 -41.54 12.83
CA TYR A 15 13.48 -40.11 12.72
C TYR A 15 14.06 -39.73 11.36
N LEU A 16 14.99 -40.55 10.85
CA LEU A 16 15.61 -40.34 9.54
C LEU A 16 14.59 -40.50 8.39
N GLN A 17 13.72 -41.50 8.45
CA GLN A 17 12.67 -41.71 7.44
C GLN A 17 11.65 -40.57 7.44
N VAL A 18 11.23 -40.08 8.60
CA VAL A 18 10.32 -38.93 8.72
C VAL A 18 10.97 -37.66 8.16
N ALA A 19 12.25 -37.40 8.47
CA ALA A 19 12.98 -36.26 7.90
C ALA A 19 13.01 -36.33 6.37
N ASN A 20 13.37 -37.49 5.80
CA ASN A 20 13.43 -37.69 4.36
C ASN A 20 12.05 -37.57 3.67
N ALA A 21 11.00 -38.10 4.30
CA ALA A 21 9.63 -37.95 3.79
C ALA A 21 9.19 -36.48 3.77
N LEU A 22 9.53 -35.70 4.79
CA LEU A 22 9.23 -34.27 4.85
C LEU A 22 10.04 -33.47 3.82
N PHE A 23 11.30 -33.85 3.56
CA PHE A 23 12.08 -33.27 2.47
C PHE A 23 11.42 -33.55 1.11
N LEU A 24 10.98 -34.77 0.86
CA LEU A 24 10.27 -35.09 -0.38
C LEU A 24 8.96 -34.29 -0.50
N LEU A 25 8.19 -34.23 0.58
CA LEU A 25 6.93 -33.50 0.62
C LEU A 25 7.12 -32.00 0.38
N SER A 26 8.21 -31.42 0.90
CA SER A 26 8.53 -30.02 0.61
C SER A 26 8.68 -29.78 -0.90
N ASN A 27 9.36 -30.66 -1.63
CA ASN A 27 9.61 -30.48 -3.07
C ASN A 27 8.34 -30.57 -3.93
N ILE A 28 7.27 -31.16 -3.41
CA ILE A 28 5.98 -31.26 -4.09
C ILE A 28 5.13 -29.99 -3.85
N GLN A 29 5.44 -29.21 -2.82
CA GLN A 29 4.60 -28.10 -2.41
C GLN A 29 4.78 -26.85 -3.30
N MET A 30 3.67 -26.35 -3.83
CA MET A 30 3.66 -25.18 -4.72
C MET A 30 3.69 -23.84 -3.97
N ASP A 31 3.14 -23.79 -2.75
CA ASP A 31 3.17 -22.58 -1.93
C ASP A 31 4.52 -22.48 -1.21
N ILE A 32 5.25 -21.41 -1.54
CA ILE A 32 6.59 -21.14 -1.03
C ILE A 32 6.66 -21.03 0.50
N LEU A 33 5.58 -20.61 1.18
CA LEU A 33 5.58 -20.55 2.65
C LEU A 33 5.55 -21.96 3.25
N TYR A 34 4.67 -22.82 2.74
CA TYR A 34 4.56 -24.20 3.21
C TYR A 34 5.82 -25.01 2.88
N PHE A 35 6.42 -24.77 1.71
CA PHE A 35 7.74 -25.31 1.36
C PHE A 35 8.77 -25.04 2.45
N ARG A 36 8.90 -23.77 2.87
CA ARG A 36 9.86 -23.35 3.91
C ARG A 36 9.55 -24.00 5.26
N LEU A 37 8.28 -24.05 5.66
CA LEU A 37 7.86 -24.66 6.92
C LEU A 37 8.17 -26.16 6.96
N LEU A 38 7.90 -26.89 5.88
CA LEU A 38 8.20 -28.32 5.78
C LEU A 38 9.71 -28.59 5.86
N ILE A 39 10.54 -27.75 5.23
CA ILE A 39 12.00 -27.85 5.34
C ILE A 39 12.47 -27.58 6.78
N ILE A 40 11.89 -26.61 7.47
CA ILE A 40 12.21 -26.36 8.89
C ILE A 40 11.88 -27.60 9.72
N THR A 41 10.68 -28.17 9.54
CA THR A 41 10.27 -29.38 10.26
C THR A 41 11.19 -30.56 9.95
N ALA A 42 11.55 -30.78 8.68
CA ALA A 42 12.49 -31.83 8.28
C ALA A 42 13.86 -31.68 8.95
N ASN A 43 14.41 -30.45 8.99
CA ASN A 43 15.69 -30.17 9.63
C ASN A 43 15.63 -30.31 11.16
N ILE A 44 14.48 -30.08 11.80
CA ILE A 44 14.31 -30.35 13.24
C ILE A 44 14.42 -31.86 13.51
N PHE A 45 13.76 -32.69 12.71
CA PHE A 45 13.88 -34.15 12.84
C PHE A 45 15.31 -34.64 12.56
N LEU A 46 15.99 -34.04 11.59
CA LEU A 46 17.40 -34.34 11.28
C LEU A 46 18.35 -33.90 12.40
N PHE A 47 18.09 -32.74 13.02
CA PHE A 47 18.82 -32.25 14.19
C PHE A 47 18.64 -33.19 15.39
N LEU A 48 17.40 -33.61 15.69
CA LEU A 48 17.12 -34.55 16.78
C LEU A 48 17.81 -35.90 16.54
N TRP A 49 17.82 -36.37 15.30
CA TRP A 49 18.52 -37.59 14.91
C TRP A 49 20.05 -37.47 15.08
N GLY A 50 20.66 -36.42 14.52
CA GLY A 50 22.10 -36.22 14.58
C GLY A 50 22.63 -35.89 15.97
N GLY A 51 21.87 -35.10 16.75
CA GLY A 51 22.28 -34.61 18.07
C GLY A 51 22.00 -35.59 19.21
N LEU A 52 20.78 -36.14 19.29
CA LEU A 52 20.36 -36.97 20.43
C LEU A 52 20.67 -38.46 20.24
N ILE A 53 20.65 -38.96 19.00
CA ILE A 53 20.73 -40.41 18.73
C ILE A 53 22.13 -40.83 18.32
N LEU A 54 22.77 -40.08 17.42
CA LEU A 54 24.11 -40.42 16.93
C LEU A 54 25.24 -39.77 17.74
N SER A 55 25.00 -38.62 18.39
CA SER A 55 25.91 -37.77 19.20
C SER A 55 27.30 -37.43 18.62
N THR A 56 27.73 -38.06 17.52
CA THR A 56 29.05 -37.92 16.88
C THR A 56 28.95 -37.14 15.56
N ALA A 57 27.75 -36.93 15.02
CA ALA A 57 27.53 -36.22 13.75
C ALA A 57 27.35 -34.70 13.97
N LEU A 58 28.40 -34.02 14.41
CA LEU A 58 28.40 -32.58 14.64
C LEU A 58 28.08 -31.79 13.35
N ASP A 59 28.59 -32.26 12.21
CA ASP A 59 28.36 -31.61 10.91
C ASP A 59 26.88 -31.55 10.53
N VAL A 60 26.13 -32.64 10.80
CA VAL A 60 24.69 -32.73 10.54
C VAL A 60 23.90 -31.78 11.44
N VAL A 61 24.32 -31.67 12.70
CA VAL A 61 23.72 -30.75 13.68
C VAL A 61 23.92 -29.31 13.24
N VAL A 62 25.15 -28.92 12.89
CA VAL A 62 25.47 -27.57 12.41
C VAL A 62 24.70 -27.26 11.12
N TYR A 63 24.69 -28.18 10.16
CA TYR A 63 23.96 -28.03 8.91
C TYR A 63 22.46 -27.82 9.15
N SER A 64 21.85 -28.61 10.03
CA SER A 64 20.42 -28.52 10.33
C SER A 64 20.06 -27.19 10.98
N VAL A 65 20.87 -26.72 11.94
CA VAL A 65 20.66 -25.42 12.61
C VAL A 65 20.74 -24.26 11.62
N VAL A 66 21.77 -24.24 10.76
CA VAL A 66 21.93 -23.19 9.76
C VAL A 66 20.74 -23.18 8.80
N ASN A 67 20.29 -24.34 8.33
CA ASN A 67 19.11 -24.44 7.46
C ASN A 67 17.83 -23.97 8.15
N ILE A 68 17.63 -24.29 9.43
CA ILE A 68 16.48 -23.80 10.20
C ILE A 68 16.50 -22.27 10.27
N LEU A 69 17.64 -21.66 10.62
CA LEU A 69 17.76 -20.21 10.75
C LEU A 69 17.48 -19.49 9.42
N ILE A 70 18.06 -19.98 8.32
CA ILE A 70 17.87 -19.41 6.98
C ILE A 70 16.39 -19.50 6.57
N ASN A 71 15.77 -20.66 6.73
CA ASN A 71 14.37 -20.83 6.32
C ASN A 71 13.40 -20.05 7.21
N ILE A 72 13.70 -19.87 8.51
CA ILE A 72 12.94 -18.97 9.39
C ILE A 72 13.05 -17.52 8.90
N ALA A 73 14.27 -17.05 8.62
CA ALA A 73 14.50 -15.68 8.15
C ALA A 73 13.71 -15.37 6.87
N PHE A 74 13.65 -16.31 5.93
CA PHE A 74 12.85 -16.16 4.71
C PHE A 74 11.33 -16.36 4.92
N SER A 75 10.92 -17.08 5.96
CA SER A 75 9.50 -17.30 6.27
C SER A 75 8.85 -16.07 6.91
N ILE A 76 9.58 -15.32 7.74
CA ILE A 76 9.08 -14.11 8.42
C ILE A 76 8.41 -13.11 7.45
N PRO A 77 9.05 -12.63 6.37
CA PRO A 77 8.40 -11.68 5.46
C PRO A 77 7.19 -12.26 4.74
N LEU A 78 7.20 -13.57 4.43
CA LEU A 78 6.08 -14.26 3.81
C LEU A 78 4.87 -14.35 4.75
N ILE A 79 5.13 -14.62 6.04
CA ILE A 79 4.09 -14.64 7.08
C ILE A 79 3.53 -13.23 7.27
N ILE A 80 4.39 -12.21 7.38
CA ILE A 80 3.95 -10.81 7.52
C ILE A 80 3.05 -10.40 6.36
N LYS A 81 3.37 -10.82 5.12
CA LYS A 81 2.53 -10.55 3.95
C LYS A 81 1.16 -11.27 4.02
N LYS A 82 1.09 -12.45 4.63
CA LYS A 82 -0.15 -13.22 4.79
C LYS A 82 -0.98 -12.79 6.00
N ILE A 83 -0.40 -12.09 6.99
CA ILE A 83 -1.16 -11.57 8.13
C ILE A 83 -2.10 -10.46 7.61
N PRO A 84 -3.44 -10.64 7.68
CA PRO A 84 -4.36 -9.61 7.25
C PRO A 84 -4.24 -8.40 8.17
N ILE A 85 -3.87 -7.26 7.59
CA ILE A 85 -3.91 -5.97 8.30
C ILE A 85 -5.38 -5.67 8.59
N LYS A 86 -5.76 -5.78 9.87
CA LYS A 86 -7.07 -5.38 10.37
C LYS A 86 -7.09 -3.85 10.50
N PHE A 87 -8.06 -3.23 9.87
CA PHE A 87 -8.36 -1.81 10.06
C PHE A 87 -9.53 -1.69 11.06
N ASP A 88 -9.70 -0.51 11.64
CA ASP A 88 -10.97 -0.19 12.30
C ASP A 88 -12.10 -0.20 11.25
N ILE A 89 -13.32 -0.52 11.67
CA ILE A 89 -14.48 -0.74 10.79
C ILE A 89 -14.71 0.46 9.87
N GLU A 90 -14.58 1.67 10.42
CA GLU A 90 -14.77 2.92 9.67
C GLU A 90 -13.70 3.13 8.60
N LEU A 91 -12.45 2.82 8.95
CA LEU A 91 -11.33 2.95 8.05
C LEU A 91 -11.37 1.86 6.97
N GLU A 92 -11.88 0.68 7.31
CA GLU A 92 -12.12 -0.40 6.35
C GLU A 92 -13.19 -0.02 5.32
N ASP A 93 -14.27 0.65 5.73
CA ASP A 93 -15.30 1.13 4.81
C ASP A 93 -14.77 2.23 3.88
N ILE A 94 -13.97 3.16 4.41
CA ILE A 94 -13.31 4.18 3.60
C ILE A 94 -12.34 3.53 2.59
N TYR A 95 -11.53 2.57 3.05
CA TYR A 95 -10.62 1.82 2.19
C TYR A 95 -11.38 1.10 1.08
N LYS A 96 -12.42 0.34 1.42
CA LYS A 96 -13.24 -0.40 0.44
C LYS A 96 -13.92 0.51 -0.58
N LYS A 97 -14.46 1.66 -0.14
CA LYS A 97 -15.22 2.56 -0.99
C LYS A 97 -14.34 3.40 -1.91
N TRP A 98 -13.20 3.88 -1.43
CA TRP A 98 -12.41 4.90 -2.14
C TRP A 98 -11.00 4.44 -2.58
N PHE A 99 -10.39 3.49 -1.89
CA PHE A 99 -8.97 3.15 -2.10
C PHE A 99 -8.72 1.73 -2.58
N ALA A 100 -9.67 0.80 -2.44
CA ALA A 100 -9.48 -0.61 -2.77
C ALA A 100 -9.14 -0.86 -4.25
N ASN A 101 -9.57 0.04 -5.15
CA ASN A 101 -9.26 -0.05 -6.57
C ASN A 101 -7.86 0.47 -6.93
N TYR A 102 -7.21 1.19 -6.03
CA TYR A 102 -5.94 1.90 -6.30
C TYR A 102 -4.78 1.47 -5.40
N LEU A 103 -5.06 1.01 -4.18
CA LEU A 103 -4.05 0.69 -3.17
C LEU A 103 -4.31 -0.66 -2.53
N SER A 104 -3.25 -1.42 -2.29
CA SER A 104 -3.28 -2.58 -1.42
C SER A 104 -3.44 -2.18 0.06
N ARG A 105 -3.92 -3.10 0.90
CA ARG A 105 -4.07 -2.86 2.35
C ARG A 105 -2.73 -2.47 3.00
N LEU A 106 -1.62 -3.00 2.51
CA LEU A 106 -0.29 -2.69 3.06
C LEU A 106 0.13 -1.26 2.71
N GLU A 107 -0.03 -0.85 1.45
CA GLU A 107 0.27 0.52 1.01
C GLU A 107 -0.62 1.54 1.73
N PHE A 108 -1.91 1.21 1.93
CA PHE A 108 -2.82 2.06 2.69
C PHE A 108 -2.41 2.20 4.15
N LYS A 109 -1.90 1.13 4.78
CA LYS A 109 -1.35 1.20 6.14
C LYS A 109 -0.09 2.07 6.22
N ILE A 110 0.80 1.96 5.23
CA ILE A 110 1.98 2.82 5.14
C ILE A 110 1.53 4.28 4.99
N LEU A 111 0.56 4.55 4.11
CA LEU A 111 0.01 5.90 3.91
C LEU A 111 -0.58 6.46 5.21
N GLN A 112 -1.35 5.66 5.96
CA GLN A 112 -1.84 6.05 7.27
C GLN A 112 -0.70 6.38 8.26
N GLN A 113 0.38 5.61 8.25
CA GLN A 113 1.54 5.87 9.11
C GLN A 113 2.33 7.11 8.68
N THR A 114 2.44 7.38 7.37
CA THR A 114 3.20 8.51 6.83
C THR A 114 2.43 9.82 6.90
N CYS A 115 1.11 9.81 6.66
CA CYS A 115 0.27 11.01 6.66
C CYS A 115 -0.12 11.50 8.06
N GLY A 116 0.28 10.81 9.13
CA GLY A 116 -0.15 11.11 10.49
C GLY A 116 -1.59 10.64 10.78
N ASP A 117 -2.04 10.88 12.00
CA ASP A 117 -3.33 10.38 12.51
C ASP A 117 -4.49 10.78 11.57
N ILE A 118 -5.13 9.77 10.95
CA ILE A 118 -6.34 9.99 10.15
C ILE A 118 -7.50 10.25 11.10
N HIS A 119 -7.78 11.52 11.37
CA HIS A 119 -8.90 11.91 12.23
C HIS A 119 -10.23 11.81 11.49
N ILE A 120 -11.01 10.76 11.78
CA ILE A 120 -12.37 10.59 11.28
C ILE A 120 -13.34 11.39 12.15
N LYS A 121 -13.87 12.50 11.63
CA LYS A 121 -14.91 13.29 12.30
C LYS A 121 -16.30 12.79 11.91
N ARG A 122 -16.98 12.13 12.85
CA ARG A 122 -18.33 11.54 12.65
C ARG A 122 -19.48 12.55 12.69
N ARG A 123 -19.32 13.65 13.43
CA ARG A 123 -20.34 14.69 13.58
C ARG A 123 -19.71 16.05 13.43
N CYS A 124 -20.12 16.76 12.39
CA CYS A 124 -19.96 18.20 12.32
C CYS A 124 -21.29 18.80 12.80
N HIS A 125 -21.24 19.63 13.83
CA HIS A 125 -22.40 20.46 14.18
C HIS A 125 -22.71 21.40 12.99
N PRO A 126 -23.98 21.83 12.83
CA PRO A 126 -24.34 22.88 11.88
C PRO A 126 -23.42 24.10 12.10
N ASN A 127 -22.84 24.64 11.02
CA ASN A 127 -21.85 25.74 11.02
C ASN A 127 -20.45 25.45 11.60
N THR A 128 -20.05 24.18 11.74
CA THR A 128 -18.66 23.87 12.10
C THR A 128 -17.72 24.23 10.95
N LYS A 129 -16.75 25.12 11.21
CA LYS A 129 -15.69 25.42 10.25
C LYS A 129 -14.66 24.28 10.28
N VAL A 130 -14.64 23.47 9.23
CA VAL A 130 -13.69 22.34 9.10
C VAL A 130 -12.30 22.84 8.74
N LEU A 131 -12.22 23.89 7.92
CA LEU A 131 -11.00 24.58 7.53
C LEU A 131 -11.24 26.08 7.71
N THR A 132 -10.29 26.76 8.33
CA THR A 132 -10.25 28.23 8.42
C THR A 132 -9.31 28.77 7.35
N GLU A 133 -9.59 29.98 6.84
CA GLU A 133 -8.85 30.61 5.74
C GLU A 133 -7.35 30.86 6.05
N ASN A 134 -6.94 30.75 7.31
CA ASN A 134 -5.56 30.90 7.76
C ASN A 134 -4.95 29.59 8.28
N ASN A 135 -5.49 28.42 7.93
CA ASN A 135 -4.90 27.17 8.36
C ASN A 135 -3.52 26.99 7.69
N PRO A 136 -2.41 26.84 8.43
CA PRO A 136 -1.17 26.37 7.83
C PRO A 136 -1.43 25.04 7.15
N PHE A 137 -0.76 24.79 6.02
CA PHE A 137 -1.00 23.70 5.06
C PHE A 137 -0.68 22.29 5.59
N GLU A 138 -1.14 21.98 6.81
CA GLU A 138 -0.77 20.80 7.58
C GLU A 138 -1.79 19.66 7.44
N SER A 139 -2.97 19.90 6.88
CA SER A 139 -4.04 18.89 6.83
C SER A 139 -4.82 18.89 5.53
N LEU A 140 -5.09 17.68 5.02
CA LEU A 140 -5.85 17.41 3.81
C LEU A 140 -7.07 16.56 4.20
N VAL A 141 -8.27 17.00 3.81
CA VAL A 141 -9.54 16.45 4.30
C VAL A 141 -10.32 15.80 3.15
N LEU A 142 -10.73 14.55 3.32
CA LEU A 142 -11.64 13.85 2.41
C LEU A 142 -13.05 13.82 3.00
N PHE A 143 -14.04 14.26 2.20
CA PHE A 143 -15.45 14.09 2.56
C PHE A 143 -15.96 12.73 2.05
N THR A 144 -16.05 11.74 2.93
CA THR A 144 -16.37 10.34 2.56
C THR A 144 -17.88 10.05 2.51
N CYS A 145 -18.68 10.80 3.25
CA CYS A 145 -20.14 10.69 3.33
C CYS A 145 -20.74 12.07 3.68
N ILE A 146 -21.71 12.54 2.89
CA ILE A 146 -22.46 13.77 3.18
C ILE A 146 -23.93 13.35 3.30
N PRO A 147 -24.55 13.47 4.49
CA PRO A 147 -25.96 13.10 4.62
C PRO A 147 -26.83 13.95 3.69
N PRO A 148 -27.94 13.40 3.15
CA PRO A 148 -28.76 14.08 2.14
C PRO A 148 -29.33 15.42 2.63
N ASP A 149 -29.47 15.56 3.94
CA ASP A 149 -29.99 16.77 4.60
C ASP A 149 -28.92 17.85 4.84
N ALA A 150 -27.64 17.55 4.55
CA ALA A 150 -26.53 18.47 4.77
C ALA A 150 -25.89 18.91 3.45
N LYS A 151 -25.53 20.20 3.37
CA LYS A 151 -24.73 20.75 2.27
C LYS A 151 -23.44 21.33 2.81
N VAL A 152 -22.32 20.79 2.38
CA VAL A 152 -21.00 21.35 2.67
C VAL A 152 -20.71 22.41 1.62
N ILE A 153 -20.49 23.65 2.06
CA ILE A 153 -20.27 24.81 1.19
C ILE A 153 -18.87 25.35 1.45
N ILE A 154 -18.11 25.57 0.38
CA ILE A 154 -16.86 26.33 0.44
C ILE A 154 -17.23 27.80 0.21
N SER A 155 -17.01 28.62 1.23
CA SER A 155 -17.18 30.07 1.15
C SER A 155 -15.87 30.76 1.53
N SER A 156 -15.41 31.68 0.68
CA SER A 156 -14.30 32.58 1.01
C SER A 156 -14.82 34.01 1.10
N GLN A 157 -14.51 34.68 2.23
CA GLN A 157 -14.81 36.05 2.71
C GLN A 157 -16.08 36.78 2.26
N LYS A 158 -16.55 36.70 1.00
CA LYS A 158 -17.80 37.32 0.49
C LYS A 158 -18.49 36.55 -0.65
N LYS A 159 -18.03 35.37 -1.07
CA LYS A 159 -18.63 34.62 -2.20
C LYS A 159 -18.72 33.11 -1.89
N LYS A 160 -19.90 32.53 -2.13
CA LYS A 160 -20.08 31.08 -2.14
C LYS A 160 -19.44 30.55 -3.43
N LEU A 161 -18.40 29.74 -3.30
CA LEU A 161 -17.61 29.25 -4.42
C LEU A 161 -18.24 27.99 -5.02
N SER A 162 -18.51 26.98 -4.17
CA SER A 162 -19.05 25.70 -4.64
C SER A 162 -19.58 24.84 -3.48
N SER A 163 -20.48 23.92 -3.82
CA SER A 163 -20.89 22.81 -2.95
C SER A 163 -19.93 21.64 -3.13
N VAL A 164 -19.46 21.07 -2.02
CA VAL A 164 -18.58 19.90 -2.02
C VAL A 164 -19.42 18.64 -2.25
N LYS A 165 -18.96 17.77 -3.15
CA LYS A 165 -19.58 16.46 -3.40
C LYS A 165 -18.90 15.37 -2.58
N GLU A 166 -19.58 14.24 -2.40
CA GLU A 166 -18.97 13.05 -1.79
C GLU A 166 -17.74 12.60 -2.59
N GLY A 167 -16.66 12.22 -1.89
CA GLY A 167 -15.40 11.79 -2.50
C GLY A 167 -14.45 12.91 -2.89
N GLN A 168 -14.83 14.16 -2.67
CA GLN A 168 -14.00 15.29 -3.02
C GLN A 168 -12.99 15.59 -1.91
N TRP A 169 -11.72 15.70 -2.30
CA TRP A 169 -10.63 16.15 -1.43
C TRP A 169 -10.64 17.68 -1.30
N VAL A 170 -10.38 18.18 -0.10
CA VAL A 170 -10.30 19.60 0.23
C VAL A 170 -9.10 19.82 1.15
N GLY A 171 -8.13 20.65 0.74
CA GLY A 171 -6.93 20.87 1.56
C GLY A 171 -5.67 21.39 0.86
N VAL A 172 -5.70 21.75 -0.43
CA VAL A 172 -4.56 22.36 -1.16
C VAL A 172 -5.12 23.51 -2.03
N PRO A 173 -4.43 24.67 -2.13
CA PRO A 173 -4.99 26.02 -2.14
C PRO A 173 -5.58 26.38 -3.49
N GLU A 174 -6.63 27.20 -3.52
CA GLU A 174 -6.88 28.30 -4.47
C GLU A 174 -6.73 28.09 -6.01
N MET A 175 -6.32 26.93 -6.54
CA MET A 175 -5.79 26.75 -7.90
C MET A 175 -6.19 25.41 -8.54
N LEU A 176 -7.45 25.00 -8.42
CA LEU A 176 -8.13 24.27 -9.50
C LEU A 176 -9.06 25.21 -10.27
N GLN A 177 -8.57 26.42 -10.57
CA GLN A 177 -8.96 27.07 -11.83
C GLN A 177 -7.98 26.59 -12.91
N VAL A 178 -8.29 25.46 -13.54
CA VAL A 178 -8.04 25.41 -14.99
C VAL A 178 -9.13 26.27 -15.63
N GLN A 179 -9.03 27.59 -15.46
CA GLN A 179 -9.68 28.50 -16.38
C GLN A 179 -8.84 28.40 -17.65
N HIS A 180 -9.38 27.81 -18.71
CA HIS A 180 -8.72 27.70 -20.01
C HIS A 180 -8.12 29.04 -20.43
N ARG A 181 -6.82 29.25 -20.17
CA ARG A 181 -6.03 30.36 -20.74
C ARG A 181 -5.70 30.12 -22.22
N PHE A 182 -6.22 29.03 -22.79
CA PHE A 182 -6.13 28.73 -24.23
C PHE A 182 -7.08 29.57 -25.08
N LEU A 183 -8.29 29.90 -24.58
CA LEU A 183 -9.29 30.64 -25.35
C LEU A 183 -8.95 32.12 -25.53
N GLU A 184 -8.21 32.72 -24.59
CA GLU A 184 -7.68 34.08 -24.76
C GLU A 184 -6.42 34.12 -25.61
N TYR A 185 -5.55 33.11 -25.52
CA TYR A 185 -4.34 33.04 -26.35
C TYR A 185 -4.68 32.87 -27.84
N GLU A 186 -5.64 32.01 -28.20
CA GLU A 186 -6.10 31.89 -29.60
C GLU A 186 -6.80 33.17 -30.10
N LYS A 187 -7.61 33.83 -29.26
CA LYS A 187 -8.25 35.10 -29.62
C LYS A 187 -7.24 36.23 -29.78
N MET A 188 -6.19 36.28 -28.96
CA MET A 188 -5.09 37.24 -29.08
C MET A 188 -4.23 36.94 -30.31
N LYS A 189 -3.88 35.68 -30.56
CA LYS A 189 -3.11 35.26 -31.74
C LYS A 189 -3.86 35.60 -33.05
N ASN A 190 -5.14 35.27 -33.13
CA ASN A 190 -5.98 35.61 -34.29
C ASN A 190 -6.18 37.12 -34.49
N ARG A 191 -6.13 37.93 -33.42
CA ARG A 191 -6.13 39.40 -33.55
C ARG A 191 -4.79 39.91 -34.06
N ILE A 192 -3.67 39.43 -33.52
CA ILE A 192 -2.32 39.86 -33.92
C ILE A 192 -2.04 39.50 -35.38
N ASP A 193 -2.45 38.32 -35.84
CA ASP A 193 -2.27 37.91 -37.23
C ASP A 193 -3.10 38.79 -38.19
N LYS A 194 -4.34 39.12 -37.82
CA LYS A 194 -5.17 40.07 -38.61
C LYS A 194 -4.58 41.48 -38.67
N THR A 195 -3.98 41.98 -37.58
CA THR A 195 -3.38 43.32 -37.59
C THR A 195 -2.12 43.37 -38.46
N LYS A 196 -1.34 42.29 -38.50
CA LYS A 196 -0.17 42.18 -39.39
C LYS A 196 -0.55 42.16 -40.86
N ASP A 197 -1.64 41.47 -41.22
CA ASP A 197 -2.14 41.46 -42.60
C ASP A 197 -2.61 42.85 -43.05
N VAL A 198 -3.31 43.59 -42.18
CA VAL A 198 -3.74 44.96 -42.47
C VAL A 198 -2.54 45.91 -42.61
N GLN A 199 -1.53 45.77 -41.74
CA GLN A 199 -0.31 46.58 -41.83
C GLN A 199 0.45 46.32 -43.15
N LYS A 200 0.54 45.04 -43.55
CA LYS A 200 1.17 44.65 -44.81
C LYS A 200 0.45 45.22 -46.02
N GLN A 201 -0.89 45.20 -46.04
CA GLN A 201 -1.69 45.82 -47.09
C GLN A 201 -1.52 47.35 -47.14
N LEU A 202 -1.39 48.00 -45.98
CA LEU A 202 -1.11 49.44 -45.89
C LEU A 202 0.29 49.80 -46.40
N ASP A 203 1.29 48.96 -46.13
CA ASP A 203 2.66 49.16 -46.62
C ASP A 203 2.76 48.93 -48.14
N GLU A 204 2.03 47.95 -48.69
CA GLU A 204 1.91 47.73 -50.14
C GLU A 204 1.20 48.90 -50.86
N LEU A 205 0.19 49.50 -50.23
CA LEU A 205 -0.47 50.70 -50.77
C LEU A 205 0.44 51.94 -50.71
N ARG A 206 1.28 52.08 -49.68
CA ARG A 206 2.26 53.18 -49.58
C ARG A 206 3.41 53.08 -50.59
N GLN A 207 3.72 51.90 -51.11
CA GLN A 207 4.74 51.73 -52.15
C GLN A 207 4.22 52.02 -53.57
N ASN A 208 2.90 52.05 -53.76
CA ASN A 208 2.24 52.28 -55.06
C ASN A 208 1.73 53.72 -55.26
N TYR A 209 1.98 54.63 -54.32
CA TYR A 209 1.74 56.07 -54.40
C TYR A 209 3.04 56.83 -54.13
#